data_AF-A0A853ETY7-F1
#
_entry.id   AF-A0A853ETY7-F1
#
_cell.length_a   1.000
_cell.length_b   1.000
_cell.length_c   1.000
_cell.angle_alpha   90.00
_cell.angle_beta   90.00
_cell.angle_gamma   90.00
#
_symmetry.space_group_name_H-M   'P 1'
#
loop_
_entity.id
_entity.type
_entity.pdbx_description
1 polymer ?
#
loop_
_entity_poly.entity_id
_entity_poly.type
_entity_poly.pdbx_seq_one_letter_code
_entity_poly.pdbx_strand_id
1 'polypeptide(L)'
;MILTVVGAVLLVAGMVAVVSAGRARDGVPAAGWFPDPASHAPRQRRWDSRAWTGDTREGAQAAERGHRFRGRFWGSSWVASLLAAFVVLGVGAAVYTSSDQIHVMGVASLVGMALVCWAFYRFVDRQLALDDVIGPVELLAVVVATSGAVLLVAANVNSWIIEGPGIQTATALVGLVEEGTKLIVPLALFILGRYRDPRAGIAVGLASGFGFAITETTQYAYQTAAASGPNFCGTGTVDTSPAVVVQEQVFRILTVSPMHWLWTGIAVAIAWRLWHLHGRRGTLGAVGGIVLVMVVHSLNDSSVTAFCDDKSAQTLASLLRWVLLVVMYLTFRAWARKSTPPQLIGRVSRGWTPKHLPRHTAGRTHVDTGSTQKSGDRTPGSTD
;
A
#
# COMPACT_ATOMS: atom_id res chain seq x y z
N MET A 1 -8.73 -14.66 24.48
CA MET A 1 -9.59 -13.63 25.10
C MET A 1 -8.88 -12.28 25.24
N ILE A 2 -7.74 -12.17 25.92
CA ILE A 2 -7.03 -10.86 26.12
C ILE A 2 -6.67 -10.18 24.78
N LEU A 3 -6.02 -10.89 23.84
CA LEU A 3 -5.66 -10.33 22.54
C LEU A 3 -6.88 -9.87 21.72
N THR A 4 -8.00 -10.57 21.82
CA THR A 4 -9.27 -10.20 21.18
C THR A 4 -9.80 -8.89 21.73
N VAL A 5 -9.79 -8.72 23.06
CA VAL A 5 -10.23 -7.47 23.72
C VAL A 5 -9.30 -6.31 23.36
N VAL A 6 -7.98 -6.52 23.44
CA VAL A 6 -6.99 -5.52 23.02
C VAL A 6 -7.19 -5.15 21.55
N GLY A 7 -7.38 -6.13 20.67
CA GLY A 7 -7.65 -5.92 19.25
C GLY A 7 -8.89 -5.06 19.01
N ALA A 8 -10.00 -5.37 19.68
CA ALA A 8 -11.22 -4.57 19.60
C ALA A 8 -11.02 -3.13 20.09
N VAL A 9 -10.33 -2.94 21.22
CA VAL A 9 -10.02 -1.60 21.76
C VAL A 9 -9.16 -0.79 20.79
N LEU A 10 -8.09 -1.38 20.25
CA LEU A 10 -7.21 -0.70 19.29
C LEU A 10 -7.93 -0.37 17.99
N LEU A 11 -8.77 -1.27 17.47
CA LEU A 11 -9.58 -1.03 16.28
C LEU A 11 -10.52 0.16 16.49
N VAL A 12 -11.30 0.16 17.58
CA VAL A 12 -12.26 1.21 17.88
C VAL A 12 -11.54 2.54 18.16
N ALA A 13 -10.52 2.54 19.03
CA ALA A 13 -9.79 3.76 19.37
C ALA A 13 -9.10 4.37 18.15
N GLY A 14 -8.44 3.54 17.32
CA GLY A 14 -7.82 4.00 16.08
C GLY A 14 -8.85 4.54 15.08
N MET A 15 -10.00 3.86 14.90
CA MET A 15 -11.08 4.33 14.02
C MET A 15 -11.68 5.65 14.49
N VAL A 16 -11.93 5.80 15.80
CA VAL A 16 -12.42 7.06 16.38
C VAL A 16 -11.38 8.17 16.16
N ALA A 17 -10.11 7.91 16.47
CA ALA A 17 -9.05 8.89 16.34
C ALA A 17 -8.84 9.36 14.89
N VAL A 18 -8.87 8.47 13.90
CA VAL A 18 -8.71 8.87 12.49
C VAL A 18 -9.92 9.67 11.99
N VAL A 19 -11.14 9.29 12.39
CA VAL A 19 -12.36 10.02 12.00
C VAL A 19 -12.42 11.40 12.66
N SER A 20 -12.01 11.51 13.93
CA SER A 20 -12.01 12.76 14.68
C SER A 20 -10.86 13.70 14.29
N ALA A 21 -9.67 13.16 14.03
CA ALA A 21 -8.52 13.95 13.58
C ALA A 21 -8.61 14.35 12.11
N GLY A 22 -9.43 13.62 11.34
CA GLY A 22 -9.60 13.84 9.92
C GLY A 22 -10.08 15.25 9.60
N ARG A 23 -9.22 16.06 8.98
CA ARG A 23 -9.59 17.36 8.41
C ARG A 23 -9.86 17.20 6.92
N ALA A 24 -10.86 17.89 6.40
CA ALA A 24 -11.00 18.04 4.97
C ALA A 24 -9.73 18.75 4.46
N ARG A 25 -8.97 18.08 3.60
CA ARG A 25 -7.82 18.66 2.92
C ARG A 25 -8.17 18.75 1.45
N ASP A 26 -8.21 19.97 0.94
CA ASP A 26 -8.34 20.17 -0.49
C ASP A 26 -7.08 19.64 -1.16
N GLY A 27 -7.27 18.87 -2.24
CA GLY A 27 -6.16 18.28 -2.97
C GLY A 27 -5.24 19.37 -3.49
N VAL A 28 -4.01 19.43 -2.98
CA VAL A 28 -2.95 20.30 -3.50
C VAL A 28 -2.20 19.50 -4.57
N PRO A 29 -2.15 19.97 -5.83
CA PRO A 29 -2.46 21.32 -6.31
C PRO A 29 -3.90 21.44 -6.83
N ALA A 30 -4.39 22.68 -6.93
CA ALA A 30 -5.68 22.99 -7.50
C ALA A 30 -5.84 22.43 -8.92
N ALA A 31 -7.10 22.21 -9.32
CA ALA A 31 -7.40 21.65 -10.63
C ALA A 31 -6.91 22.59 -11.74
N GLY A 32 -5.94 22.15 -12.55
CA GLY A 32 -5.34 22.95 -13.63
C GLY A 32 -5.10 22.17 -14.92
N TRP A 33 -4.65 22.88 -15.95
CA TRP A 33 -4.00 22.28 -17.12
C TRP A 33 -2.51 22.37 -16.92
N PHE A 34 -1.83 21.23 -16.96
CA PHE A 34 -0.39 21.16 -16.71
C PHE A 34 0.30 20.43 -17.87
N PRO A 35 1.60 20.63 -18.11
CA PRO A 35 2.34 19.84 -19.08
C PRO A 35 2.11 18.33 -18.86
N ASP A 36 1.75 17.60 -19.92
CA ASP A 36 1.37 16.19 -19.82
C ASP A 36 2.59 15.34 -19.45
N PRO A 37 2.66 14.79 -18.21
CA PRO A 37 3.83 14.05 -17.76
C PRO A 37 4.06 12.75 -18.54
N ALA A 38 3.03 12.24 -19.24
CA ALA A 38 3.12 11.03 -20.04
C ALA A 38 3.53 11.30 -21.51
N SER A 39 3.62 12.56 -21.95
CA SER A 39 3.94 12.95 -23.33
C SER A 39 5.37 13.49 -23.47
N HIS A 40 5.99 13.29 -24.63
CA HIS A 40 7.22 14.00 -25.03
C HIS A 40 6.94 15.24 -25.86
N ALA A 41 5.77 15.28 -26.52
CA ALA A 41 5.30 16.43 -27.27
C ALA A 41 4.76 17.51 -26.31
N PRO A 42 4.78 18.79 -26.73
CA PRO A 42 4.22 19.90 -25.98
C PRO A 42 2.69 19.79 -25.90
N ARG A 43 2.22 19.03 -24.92
CA ARG A 43 0.80 18.77 -24.65
C ARG A 43 0.52 19.10 -23.20
N GLN A 44 -0.71 19.49 -22.92
CA GLN A 44 -1.21 19.64 -21.56
C GLN A 44 -2.21 18.54 -21.24
N ARG A 45 -2.26 18.14 -19.96
CA ARG A 45 -3.24 17.22 -19.40
C ARG A 45 -3.95 17.89 -18.23
N ARG A 46 -5.24 17.63 -18.11
CA ARG A 46 -6.05 18.13 -17.01
C ARG A 46 -5.80 17.33 -15.73
N TRP A 47 -5.44 18.03 -14.66
CA TRP A 47 -5.46 17.55 -13.28
C TRP A 47 -6.74 18.07 -12.63
N ASP A 48 -7.52 17.19 -12.02
CA ASP A 48 -8.85 17.52 -11.47
C ASP A 48 -8.82 17.92 -9.99
N SER A 49 -7.64 18.27 -9.45
CA SER A 49 -7.28 18.44 -8.02
C SER A 49 -6.82 17.17 -7.30
N ARG A 50 -7.14 15.97 -7.81
CA ARG A 50 -6.85 14.69 -7.13
C ARG A 50 -6.14 13.67 -8.02
N ALA A 51 -6.41 13.70 -9.32
CA ALA A 51 -5.87 12.76 -10.29
C ALA A 51 -5.68 13.39 -11.68
N TRP A 52 -4.77 12.78 -12.44
CA TRP A 52 -4.65 13.03 -13.87
C TRP A 52 -5.80 12.37 -14.64
N THR A 53 -6.54 13.19 -15.38
CA THR A 53 -7.69 12.75 -16.20
C THR A 53 -7.26 12.28 -17.60
N GLY A 54 -8.23 11.82 -18.38
CA GLY A 54 -8.05 11.47 -19.79
C GLY A 54 -7.92 12.69 -20.72
N ASP A 55 -8.28 13.88 -20.24
CA ASP A 55 -8.39 15.08 -21.06
C ASP A 55 -7.02 15.67 -21.36
N THR A 56 -6.76 15.89 -22.64
CA THR A 56 -5.51 16.45 -23.14
C THR A 56 -5.77 17.50 -24.20
N ARG A 57 -4.91 18.51 -24.27
CA ARG A 57 -4.91 19.54 -25.31
C ARG A 57 -3.49 19.86 -25.76
N GLU A 58 -3.35 20.58 -26.86
CA GLU A 58 -2.05 21.13 -27.27
C GLU A 58 -1.52 22.11 -26.22
N GLY A 59 -0.21 22.17 -26.06
CA GLY A 59 0.46 23.03 -25.10
C GLY A 59 1.65 23.74 -25.73
N ALA A 60 2.20 24.72 -25.02
CA ALA A 60 3.40 25.43 -25.46
C ALA A 60 4.71 24.69 -25.12
N GLN A 61 4.69 23.80 -24.12
CA GLN A 61 5.90 23.18 -23.55
C GLN A 61 5.69 21.71 -23.23
N ALA A 62 6.74 20.92 -23.39
CA ALA A 62 6.78 19.53 -22.93
C ALA A 62 7.03 19.47 -21.42
N ALA A 63 6.52 18.42 -20.75
CA ALA A 63 6.74 18.25 -19.32
C ALA A 63 8.21 17.96 -19.01
N GLU A 64 8.78 18.69 -18.04
CA GLU A 64 10.08 18.34 -17.47
C GLU A 64 10.00 16.97 -16.79
N ARG A 65 10.83 16.03 -17.25
CA ARG A 65 10.90 14.70 -16.66
C ARG A 65 12.07 14.66 -15.71
N GLY A 66 11.82 14.18 -14.49
CA GLY A 66 12.87 14.03 -13.51
C GLY A 66 14.00 13.13 -14.01
N HIS A 67 15.20 13.34 -13.46
CA HIS A 67 16.37 12.56 -13.81
C HIS A 67 16.47 11.27 -12.96
N ARG A 68 17.34 10.33 -13.36
CA ARG A 68 17.61 9.13 -12.55
C ARG A 68 18.39 9.54 -11.30
N PHE A 69 17.88 9.16 -10.13
CA PHE A 69 18.53 9.35 -8.82
C PHE A 69 19.00 10.78 -8.47
N ARG A 70 18.69 11.81 -9.27
CA ARG A 70 18.98 13.21 -8.92
C ARG A 70 17.92 13.78 -7.99
N GLY A 71 18.34 14.79 -7.24
CA GLY A 71 17.53 15.49 -6.27
C GLY A 71 17.49 14.75 -4.94
N ARG A 72 16.32 14.79 -4.32
CA ARG A 72 16.03 14.42 -2.94
C ARG A 72 16.01 12.90 -2.67
N PHE A 73 16.62 12.06 -3.51
CA PHE A 73 16.61 10.60 -3.34
C PHE A 73 17.22 10.20 -1.99
N TRP A 74 18.42 10.68 -1.67
CA TRP A 74 19.08 10.49 -0.37
C TRP A 74 18.55 11.43 0.72
N GLY A 75 17.23 11.67 0.74
CA GLY A 75 16.59 12.49 1.76
C GLY A 75 16.94 12.00 3.16
N SER A 76 17.47 12.91 3.98
CA SER A 76 17.94 12.59 5.33
C SER A 76 16.90 11.89 6.19
N SER A 77 15.62 12.23 6.08
CA SER A 77 14.58 11.68 6.96
C SER A 77 14.33 10.17 6.80
N TRP A 78 14.19 9.66 5.57
CA TRP A 78 13.94 8.23 5.37
C TRP A 78 15.20 7.39 5.56
N VAL A 79 16.36 7.90 5.12
CA VAL A 79 17.65 7.24 5.32
C VAL A 79 17.97 7.15 6.81
N ALA A 80 17.78 8.24 7.58
CA ALA A 80 18.00 8.23 9.02
C ALA A 80 17.06 7.26 9.75
N SER A 81 15.78 7.19 9.32
CA SER A 81 14.82 6.24 9.91
C SER A 81 15.23 4.79 9.65
N LEU A 82 15.70 4.49 8.43
CA LEU A 82 16.18 3.16 8.08
C LEU A 82 17.47 2.78 8.82
N LEU A 83 18.42 3.72 8.95
CA LEU A 83 19.63 3.53 9.76
C LEU A 83 19.30 3.32 11.24
N ALA A 84 18.36 4.10 11.79
CA ALA A 84 17.88 3.91 13.15
C ALA A 84 17.25 2.53 13.35
N ALA A 85 16.51 2.02 12.36
CA ALA A 85 15.98 0.66 12.40
C ALA A 85 17.09 -0.39 12.50
N PHE A 86 18.15 -0.27 11.67
CA PHE A 86 19.29 -1.18 11.74
C PHE A 86 20.02 -1.11 13.09
N VAL A 87 20.16 0.08 13.67
CA VAL A 87 20.76 0.23 15.01
C VAL A 87 19.89 -0.46 16.07
N VAL A 88 18.58 -0.21 16.08
CA VAL A 88 17.64 -0.84 17.04
C VAL A 88 17.69 -2.36 16.92
N LEU A 89 17.67 -2.90 15.70
CA LEU A 89 17.72 -4.34 15.48
C LEU A 89 19.07 -4.94 15.85
N GLY A 90 20.19 -4.27 15.55
CA GLY A 90 21.53 -4.73 15.91
C GLY A 90 21.73 -4.74 17.43
N VAL A 91 21.34 -3.68 18.13
CA VAL A 91 21.39 -3.60 19.60
C VAL A 91 20.44 -4.61 20.22
N GLY A 92 19.20 -4.70 19.73
CA GLY A 92 18.21 -5.66 20.21
C GLY A 92 18.68 -7.12 20.05
N ALA A 93 19.26 -7.47 18.91
CA ALA A 93 19.83 -8.79 18.66
C ALA A 93 21.01 -9.10 19.60
N ALA A 94 21.91 -8.14 19.82
CA ALA A 94 23.04 -8.31 20.73
C ALA A 94 22.58 -8.51 22.19
N VAL A 95 21.63 -7.69 22.66
CA VAL A 95 21.08 -7.81 24.02
C VAL A 95 20.25 -9.09 24.18
N TYR A 96 19.47 -9.47 23.17
CA TYR A 96 18.74 -10.73 23.20
C TYR A 96 19.69 -11.93 23.29
N THR A 97 20.73 -11.96 22.44
CA THR A 97 21.73 -13.04 22.44
C THR A 97 22.52 -13.16 23.75
N SER A 98 22.68 -12.06 24.50
CA SER A 98 23.38 -12.08 25.78
C SER A 98 22.49 -12.34 27.00
N SER A 99 21.17 -12.17 26.87
CA SER A 99 20.24 -12.23 28.00
C SER A 99 19.15 -13.29 27.89
N ASP A 100 18.93 -13.85 26.70
CA ASP A 100 17.83 -14.75 26.34
C ASP A 100 16.42 -14.21 26.70
N GLN A 101 16.31 -12.88 26.88
CA GLN A 101 15.05 -12.23 27.25
C GLN A 101 14.15 -12.02 26.03
N ILE A 102 13.12 -12.84 25.87
CA ILE A 102 12.19 -12.81 24.72
C ILE A 102 11.55 -11.42 24.48
N HIS A 103 11.33 -10.65 25.55
CA HIS A 103 10.77 -9.31 25.48
C HIS A 103 11.69 -8.32 24.76
N VAL A 104 13.02 -8.51 24.85
CA VAL A 104 14.00 -7.68 24.15
C VAL A 104 13.80 -7.85 22.64
N MET A 105 13.70 -9.09 22.16
CA MET A 105 13.49 -9.36 20.74
C MET A 105 12.12 -8.84 20.28
N GLY A 106 11.06 -9.06 21.05
CA GLY A 106 9.74 -8.53 20.75
C GLY A 106 9.72 -7.00 20.59
N VAL A 107 10.32 -6.27 21.53
CA VAL A 107 10.40 -4.79 21.47
C VAL A 107 11.31 -4.32 20.34
N ALA A 108 12.46 -4.96 20.13
CA ALA A 108 13.37 -4.62 19.05
C ALA A 108 12.71 -4.79 17.67
N SER A 109 11.99 -5.90 17.47
CA SER A 109 11.21 -6.15 16.26
C SER A 109 10.08 -5.13 16.08
N LEU A 110 9.32 -4.81 17.14
CA LEU A 110 8.27 -3.78 17.08
C LEU A 110 8.82 -2.42 16.62
N VAL A 111 9.87 -1.93 17.29
CA VAL A 111 10.44 -0.60 17.04
C VAL A 111 11.19 -0.59 15.70
N GLY A 112 11.99 -1.61 15.42
CA GLY A 112 12.71 -1.75 14.15
C GLY A 112 11.76 -1.79 12.96
N MET A 113 10.69 -2.60 13.04
CA MET A 113 9.68 -2.68 12.00
C MET A 113 8.94 -1.35 11.82
N ALA A 114 8.56 -0.67 12.91
CA ALA A 114 7.92 0.64 12.83
C ALA A 114 8.81 1.68 12.13
N LEU A 115 10.13 1.66 12.39
CA LEU A 115 11.10 2.55 11.74
C LEU A 115 11.29 2.24 10.25
N VAL A 116 11.31 0.96 9.85
CA VAL A 116 11.34 0.55 8.43
C VAL A 116 10.07 1.00 7.70
N CYS A 117 8.89 0.77 8.29
CA CYS A 117 7.61 1.24 7.77
C CYS A 117 7.62 2.77 7.59
N TRP A 118 8.09 3.50 8.60
CA TRP A 118 8.20 4.96 8.56
C TRP A 118 9.20 5.45 7.50
N ALA A 119 10.34 4.79 7.36
CA ALA A 119 11.29 5.07 6.30
C ALA A 119 10.64 4.91 4.92
N PHE A 120 9.89 3.82 4.70
CA PHE A 120 9.19 3.60 3.44
C PHE A 120 8.09 4.65 3.20
N TYR A 121 7.29 5.00 4.22
CA TYR A 121 6.31 6.08 4.13
C TYR A 121 6.97 7.39 3.70
N ARG A 122 8.05 7.81 4.37
CA ARG A 122 8.78 9.05 4.04
C ARG A 122 9.42 9.00 2.66
N PHE A 123 9.84 7.83 2.20
CA PHE A 123 10.30 7.65 0.83
C PHE A 123 9.17 7.91 -0.18
N VAL A 124 7.99 7.32 0.02
CA VAL A 124 6.83 7.46 -0.89
C VAL A 124 6.20 8.85 -0.82
N ASP A 125 6.10 9.44 0.38
CA ASP A 125 5.63 10.82 0.61
C ASP A 125 6.38 11.81 -0.28
N ARG A 126 7.70 11.68 -0.40
CA ARG A 126 8.50 12.56 -1.26
C ARG A 126 8.17 12.43 -2.75
N GLN A 127 7.59 11.31 -3.17
CA GLN A 127 7.21 11.07 -4.56
C GLN A 127 5.78 11.50 -4.85
N LEU A 128 4.89 11.48 -3.85
CA LEU A 128 3.45 11.69 -4.04
C LEU A 128 2.87 12.89 -3.27
N ALA A 129 3.65 13.52 -2.40
CA ALA A 129 3.21 14.47 -1.38
C ALA A 129 2.03 13.89 -0.58
N LEU A 130 2.29 12.81 0.17
CA LEU A 130 1.26 12.16 0.98
C LEU A 130 0.88 13.04 2.19
N ASP A 131 1.84 13.78 2.74
CA ASP A 131 1.60 14.69 3.86
C ASP A 131 0.63 15.84 3.48
N ASP A 132 0.43 16.13 2.18
CA ASP A 132 -0.58 17.09 1.71
C ASP A 132 -2.02 16.56 1.92
N VAL A 133 -2.21 15.24 1.93
CA VAL A 133 -3.54 14.60 1.90
C VAL A 133 -3.86 13.78 3.15
N ILE A 134 -2.87 13.46 3.98
CA ILE A 134 -3.06 12.82 5.29
C ILE A 134 -2.01 13.32 6.30
N GLY A 135 -2.40 13.44 7.56
CA GLY A 135 -1.52 13.89 8.64
C GLY A 135 -0.86 12.73 9.39
N PRO A 136 0.22 13.00 10.14
CA PRO A 136 0.91 11.98 10.90
C PRO A 136 0.02 11.32 11.97
N VAL A 137 -0.87 12.08 12.62
CA VAL A 137 -1.81 11.54 13.62
C VAL A 137 -2.84 10.62 12.96
N GLU A 138 -3.37 11.01 11.80
CA GLU A 138 -4.32 10.20 11.03
C GLU A 138 -3.64 8.91 10.54
N LEU A 139 -2.40 9.00 10.07
CA LEU A 139 -1.59 7.86 9.66
C LEU A 139 -1.38 6.88 10.81
N LEU A 140 -0.94 7.39 11.98
CA LEU A 140 -0.75 6.58 13.18
C LEU A 140 -2.06 5.92 13.63
N ALA A 141 -3.17 6.65 13.59
CA ALA A 141 -4.48 6.12 13.95
C ALA A 141 -4.92 4.97 13.02
N VAL A 142 -4.61 5.04 11.71
CA VAL A 142 -4.85 3.93 10.77
C VAL A 142 -3.97 2.71 11.09
N VAL A 143 -2.69 2.93 11.42
CA VAL A 143 -1.77 1.87 11.86
C VAL A 143 -2.36 1.16 13.08
N VAL A 144 -2.73 1.91 14.12
CA VAL A 144 -3.32 1.39 15.37
C VAL A 144 -4.63 0.66 15.11
N ALA A 145 -5.54 1.25 14.32
CA ALA A 145 -6.81 0.63 13.98
C ALA A 145 -6.60 -0.71 13.27
N THR A 146 -5.65 -0.76 12.34
CA THR A 146 -5.38 -1.98 11.57
C THR A 146 -4.67 -3.03 12.40
N SER A 147 -3.72 -2.66 13.26
CA SER A 147 -3.16 -3.57 14.27
C SER A 147 -4.26 -4.20 15.13
N GLY A 148 -5.26 -3.41 15.53
CA GLY A 148 -6.46 -3.90 16.22
C GLY A 148 -7.26 -4.89 15.39
N ALA A 149 -7.53 -4.58 14.12
CA ALA A 149 -8.22 -5.48 13.20
C ALA A 149 -7.47 -6.81 13.02
N VAL A 150 -6.14 -6.80 12.98
CA VAL A 150 -5.32 -8.00 12.87
C VAL A 150 -5.46 -8.90 14.10
N LEU A 151 -5.32 -8.33 15.30
CA LEU A 151 -5.50 -9.08 16.55
C LEU A 151 -6.93 -9.60 16.74
N LEU A 152 -7.92 -8.89 16.20
CA LEU A 152 -9.33 -9.26 16.32
C LEU A 152 -9.77 -10.26 15.25
N VAL A 153 -9.34 -10.11 14.01
CA VAL A 153 -9.83 -10.88 12.86
C VAL A 153 -8.79 -11.88 12.38
N ALA A 154 -7.70 -11.41 11.76
CA ALA A 154 -6.72 -12.27 11.11
C ALA A 154 -6.14 -13.32 12.07
N ALA A 155 -5.74 -12.91 13.28
CA ALA A 155 -5.19 -13.82 14.28
C ALA A 155 -6.18 -14.94 14.64
N ASN A 156 -7.45 -14.62 14.90
CA ASN A 156 -8.44 -15.62 15.32
C ASN A 156 -8.89 -16.51 14.16
N VAL A 157 -9.09 -15.94 12.97
CA VAL A 157 -9.50 -16.72 11.78
C VAL A 157 -8.38 -17.65 11.34
N ASN A 158 -7.13 -17.17 11.27
CA ASN A 158 -5.99 -18.02 10.92
C ASN A 158 -5.80 -19.13 11.95
N SER A 159 -5.84 -18.84 13.26
CA SER A 159 -5.78 -19.86 14.31
C SER A 159 -6.88 -20.91 14.16
N TRP A 160 -8.12 -20.49 13.92
CA TRP A 160 -9.23 -21.42 13.71
C TRP A 160 -9.03 -22.32 12.49
N ILE A 161 -8.51 -21.79 11.38
CA ILE A 161 -8.22 -22.62 10.18
C ILE A 161 -7.06 -23.58 10.46
N ILE A 162 -6.01 -23.13 11.14
CA ILE A 162 -4.86 -23.96 11.52
C ILE A 162 -5.28 -25.12 12.42
N GLU A 163 -6.12 -24.85 13.42
CA GLU A 163 -6.61 -25.83 14.39
C GLU A 163 -7.66 -26.80 13.81
N GLY A 164 -8.39 -26.38 12.77
CA GLY A 164 -9.39 -27.21 12.10
C GLY A 164 -8.87 -27.82 10.79
N PRO A 165 -9.13 -27.20 9.62
CA PRO A 165 -8.67 -27.69 8.31
C PRO A 165 -7.15 -27.85 8.12
N GLY A 166 -6.32 -27.32 9.02
CA GLY A 166 -4.88 -27.50 9.02
C GLY A 166 -4.08 -26.42 8.31
N ILE A 167 -2.76 -26.47 8.49
CA ILE A 167 -1.82 -25.42 8.06
C ILE A 167 -1.80 -25.18 6.55
N GLN A 168 -1.95 -26.23 5.73
CA GLN A 168 -1.97 -26.10 4.27
C GLN A 168 -3.18 -25.29 3.79
N THR A 169 -4.34 -25.54 4.39
CA THR A 169 -5.55 -24.77 4.12
C THR A 169 -5.39 -23.32 4.60
N ALA A 170 -4.79 -23.13 5.77
CA ALA A 170 -4.50 -21.80 6.29
C ALA A 170 -3.63 -21.00 5.32
N THR A 171 -2.50 -21.55 4.86
CA THR A 171 -1.61 -20.86 3.91
C THR A 171 -2.23 -20.65 2.52
N ALA A 172 -3.18 -21.49 2.11
CA ALA A 172 -3.88 -21.33 0.83
C ALA A 172 -4.95 -20.22 0.87
N LEU A 173 -5.48 -19.90 2.06
CA LEU A 173 -6.53 -18.88 2.25
C LEU A 173 -6.01 -17.62 2.96
N VAL A 174 -4.77 -17.63 3.44
CA VAL A 174 -4.20 -16.55 4.26
C VAL A 174 -4.28 -15.20 3.58
N GLY A 175 -4.00 -15.12 2.26
CA GLY A 175 -4.08 -13.85 1.55
C GLY A 175 -5.49 -13.27 1.50
N LEU A 176 -6.53 -14.12 1.45
CA LEU A 176 -7.92 -13.66 1.56
C LEU A 176 -8.22 -13.12 2.96
N VAL A 177 -7.86 -13.86 4.01
CA VAL A 177 -8.11 -13.48 5.40
C VAL A 177 -7.35 -12.20 5.76
N GLU A 178 -6.06 -12.16 5.44
CA GLU A 178 -5.17 -11.11 5.86
C GLU A 178 -5.32 -9.84 5.03
N GLU A 179 -5.35 -9.91 3.70
CA GLU A 179 -5.61 -8.70 2.91
C GLU A 179 -7.06 -8.21 3.11
N GLY A 180 -8.01 -9.13 3.32
CA GLY A 180 -9.36 -8.77 3.73
C GLY A 180 -9.37 -7.97 5.03
N THR A 181 -8.63 -8.44 6.04
CA THR A 181 -8.48 -7.75 7.33
C THR A 181 -7.81 -6.38 7.18
N LYS A 182 -6.71 -6.29 6.41
CA LYS A 182 -6.01 -5.02 6.14
C LYS A 182 -6.94 -4.00 5.47
N LEU A 183 -7.85 -4.45 4.59
CA LEU A 183 -8.77 -3.57 3.88
C LEU A 183 -9.97 -3.08 4.70
N ILE A 184 -10.25 -3.65 5.88
CA ILE A 184 -11.37 -3.21 6.75
C ILE A 184 -11.29 -1.71 7.01
N VAL A 185 -10.15 -1.22 7.51
CA VAL A 185 -9.98 0.19 7.89
C VAL A 185 -10.02 1.12 6.66
N PRO A 186 -9.22 0.91 5.59
CA PRO A 186 -9.29 1.73 4.38
C PRO A 186 -10.70 1.79 3.76
N LEU A 187 -11.39 0.65 3.66
CA LEU A 187 -12.72 0.60 3.04
C LEU A 187 -13.78 1.27 3.92
N ALA A 188 -13.73 1.07 5.24
CA ALA A 188 -14.63 1.76 6.16
C ALA A 188 -14.48 3.29 6.02
N LEU A 189 -13.24 3.79 5.99
CA LEU A 189 -12.98 5.22 5.79
C LEU A 189 -13.49 5.73 4.44
N PHE A 190 -13.31 4.96 3.37
CA PHE A 190 -13.82 5.29 2.04
C PHE A 190 -15.36 5.39 2.00
N ILE A 191 -16.03 4.42 2.64
CA ILE A 191 -17.49 4.35 2.74
C ILE A 191 -18.02 5.54 3.55
N LEU A 192 -17.36 5.89 4.65
CA LEU A 192 -17.65 7.08 5.47
C LEU A 192 -17.33 8.42 4.76
N GLY A 193 -16.88 8.38 3.50
CA GLY A 193 -16.59 9.57 2.71
C GLY A 193 -15.24 10.23 3.01
N ARG A 194 -14.39 9.58 3.82
CA ARG A 194 -13.05 10.06 4.15
C ARG A 194 -12.02 9.53 3.15
N TYR A 195 -10.93 10.28 2.98
CA TYR A 195 -9.76 9.90 2.18
C TYR A 195 -10.07 9.41 0.76
N ARG A 196 -11.04 10.01 0.07
CA ARG A 196 -11.40 9.64 -1.32
C ARG A 196 -10.38 10.08 -2.38
N ASP A 197 -9.44 10.96 -2.02
CA ASP A 197 -8.30 11.28 -2.88
C ASP A 197 -7.46 10.02 -3.13
N PRO A 198 -7.07 9.68 -4.38
CA PRO A 198 -6.27 8.50 -4.64
C PRO A 198 -4.92 8.44 -3.92
N ARG A 199 -4.26 9.58 -3.67
CA ARG A 199 -3.05 9.65 -2.85
C ARG A 199 -3.35 9.37 -1.38
N ALA A 200 -4.47 9.88 -0.86
CA ALA A 200 -4.89 9.59 0.50
C ALA A 200 -5.19 8.10 0.66
N GLY A 201 -5.85 7.49 -0.32
CA GLY A 201 -6.06 6.03 -0.38
C GLY A 201 -4.75 5.25 -0.32
N ILE A 202 -3.74 5.64 -1.10
CA ILE A 202 -2.39 5.05 -1.04
C ILE A 202 -1.80 5.16 0.36
N ALA A 203 -1.86 6.34 0.99
CA ALA A 203 -1.30 6.53 2.31
C ALA A 203 -2.01 5.69 3.38
N VAL A 204 -3.34 5.64 3.35
CA VAL A 204 -4.17 4.83 4.27
C VAL A 204 -3.91 3.34 4.06
N GLY A 205 -3.80 2.86 2.80
CA GLY A 205 -3.48 1.45 2.55
C GLY A 205 -2.07 1.06 2.95
N LEU A 206 -1.08 1.96 2.75
CA LEU A 206 0.28 1.74 3.29
C LEU A 206 0.26 1.67 4.81
N ALA A 207 -0.42 2.61 5.48
CA ALA A 207 -0.56 2.62 6.94
C ALA A 207 -1.24 1.36 7.47
N SER A 208 -2.27 0.88 6.79
CA SER A 208 -2.91 -0.40 7.12
C SER A 208 -1.92 -1.57 6.99
N GLY A 209 -1.21 -1.67 5.86
CA GLY A 209 -0.17 -2.68 5.68
C GLY A 209 0.96 -2.59 6.71
N PHE A 210 1.32 -1.38 7.17
CA PHE A 210 2.28 -1.19 8.26
C PHE A 210 1.74 -1.69 9.60
N GLY A 211 0.49 -1.38 9.94
CA GLY A 211 -0.15 -1.88 11.16
C GLY A 211 -0.15 -3.40 11.20
N PHE A 212 -0.44 -4.04 10.07
CA PHE A 212 -0.32 -5.48 9.92
C PHE A 212 1.11 -5.97 10.11
N ALA A 213 2.06 -5.46 9.33
CA ALA A 213 3.45 -5.89 9.35
C ALA A 213 4.10 -5.72 10.74
N ILE A 214 3.84 -4.60 11.43
CA ILE A 214 4.34 -4.35 12.78
C ILE A 214 3.77 -5.38 13.76
N THR A 215 2.46 -5.63 13.69
CA THR A 215 1.78 -6.58 14.60
C THR A 215 2.30 -8.00 14.37
N GLU A 216 2.30 -8.46 13.12
CA GLU A 216 2.70 -9.80 12.76
C GLU A 216 4.18 -10.04 13.10
N THR A 217 5.08 -9.15 12.69
CA THR A 217 6.52 -9.32 12.97
C THR A 217 6.81 -9.33 14.46
N THR A 218 6.10 -8.52 15.26
CA THR A 218 6.22 -8.56 16.72
C THR A 218 5.71 -9.89 17.29
N GLN A 219 4.59 -10.42 16.78
CA GLN A 219 4.07 -11.71 17.22
C GLN A 219 5.04 -12.85 16.88
N TYR A 220 5.60 -12.89 15.68
CA TYR A 220 6.60 -13.88 15.31
C TYR A 220 7.88 -13.75 16.14
N ALA A 221 8.32 -12.54 16.47
CA ALA A 221 9.45 -12.33 17.37
C ALA A 221 9.27 -13.06 18.71
N TYR A 222 8.08 -12.93 19.32
CA TYR A 222 7.72 -13.65 20.54
C TYR A 222 7.57 -15.15 20.31
N GLN A 223 6.85 -15.55 19.26
CA GLN A 223 6.53 -16.95 18.99
C GLN A 223 7.76 -17.79 18.66
N THR A 224 8.68 -17.27 17.84
CA THR A 224 9.94 -17.94 17.51
C THR A 224 10.85 -18.04 18.74
N ALA A 225 10.99 -16.95 19.50
CA ALA A 225 11.82 -16.97 20.73
C ALA A 225 11.26 -17.90 21.81
N ALA A 226 9.93 -18.06 21.89
CA ALA A 226 9.25 -18.90 22.88
C ALA A 226 8.92 -20.33 22.38
N ALA A 227 9.40 -20.75 21.21
CA ALA A 227 9.08 -22.05 20.61
C ALA A 227 7.56 -22.33 20.48
N SER A 228 6.73 -21.29 20.36
CA SER A 228 5.27 -21.38 20.40
C SER A 228 4.60 -21.07 19.05
N GLY A 229 5.39 -20.76 18.03
CA GLY A 229 4.90 -20.53 16.67
C GLY A 229 4.52 -21.83 15.95
N PRO A 230 3.72 -21.73 14.87
CA PRO A 230 3.38 -22.89 14.05
C PRO A 230 4.63 -23.48 13.38
N ASN A 231 4.78 -24.81 13.46
CA ASN A 231 5.78 -25.53 12.68
C ASN A 231 5.21 -25.85 11.29
N PHE A 232 5.42 -24.95 10.33
CA PHE A 232 4.90 -25.05 8.96
C PHE A 232 5.34 -26.33 8.21
N CYS A 233 6.45 -26.95 8.61
CA CYS A 233 7.01 -28.12 7.95
C CYS A 233 7.08 -29.38 8.83
N GLY A 234 6.29 -29.45 9.90
CA GLY A 234 6.13 -30.57 10.85
C GLY A 234 7.13 -31.73 10.72
N THR A 235 8.12 -31.87 11.61
CA THR A 235 8.10 -32.92 12.66
C THR A 235 9.13 -32.64 13.78
N GLY A 236 9.85 -31.52 13.71
CA GLY A 236 10.89 -31.15 14.68
C GLY A 236 10.45 -30.11 15.72
N THR A 237 11.24 -29.98 16.79
CA THR A 237 11.19 -28.81 17.67
C THR A 237 11.66 -27.58 16.89
N VAL A 238 10.95 -26.45 17.04
CA VAL A 238 11.39 -25.17 16.46
C VAL A 238 12.76 -24.83 17.05
N ASP A 239 13.75 -24.55 16.20
CA ASP A 239 15.07 -24.10 16.66
C ASP A 239 14.92 -22.68 17.23
N THR A 240 15.13 -22.56 18.53
CA THR A 240 15.04 -21.29 19.27
C THR A 240 16.40 -20.77 19.70
N SER A 241 17.49 -21.27 19.11
CA SER A 241 18.81 -20.71 19.36
C SER A 241 18.80 -19.21 19.02
N PRO A 242 19.50 -18.36 19.80
CA PRO A 242 19.47 -16.92 19.57
C PRO A 242 19.84 -16.52 18.14
N ALA A 243 20.80 -17.23 17.54
CA ALA A 243 21.21 -17.02 16.16
C ALA A 243 20.06 -17.23 15.15
N VAL A 244 19.29 -18.32 15.30
CA VAL A 244 18.15 -18.60 14.42
C VAL A 244 17.02 -17.58 14.62
N VAL A 245 16.69 -17.25 15.87
CA VAL A 245 15.67 -16.23 16.17
C VAL A 245 16.06 -14.89 15.54
N VAL A 246 17.31 -14.44 15.70
CA VAL A 246 17.82 -13.20 15.07
C VAL A 246 17.75 -13.28 13.55
N GLN A 247 18.20 -14.39 12.95
CA GLN A 247 18.19 -14.59 11.50
C GLN A 247 16.77 -14.51 10.93
N GLU A 248 15.82 -15.21 11.55
CA GLU A 248 14.41 -15.22 11.15
C GLU A 248 13.80 -13.82 11.24
N GLN A 249 14.09 -13.07 12.31
CA GLN A 249 13.60 -11.69 12.46
C GLN A 249 14.17 -10.75 11.41
N VAL A 250 15.48 -10.85 11.12
CA VAL A 250 16.10 -10.05 10.05
C VAL A 250 15.50 -10.38 8.69
N PHE A 251 15.35 -11.67 8.38
CA PHE A 251 14.73 -12.11 7.13
C PHE A 251 13.30 -11.58 7.02
N ARG A 252 12.48 -11.74 8.07
CA ARG A 252 11.09 -11.29 8.08
C ARG A 252 10.98 -9.77 7.91
N ILE A 253 11.77 -8.98 8.62
CA ILE A 253 11.71 -7.50 8.54
C ILE A 253 12.11 -7.00 7.15
N LEU A 254 13.07 -7.64 6.49
CA LEU A 254 13.63 -7.17 5.23
C LEU A 254 12.95 -7.77 3.98
N THR A 255 12.32 -8.93 4.08
CA THR A 255 11.74 -9.63 2.91
C THR A 255 10.23 -9.83 3.01
N VAL A 256 9.76 -10.41 4.12
CA VAL A 256 8.36 -10.82 4.28
C VAL A 256 7.47 -9.61 4.60
N SER A 257 7.80 -8.90 5.67
CA SER A 257 7.01 -7.76 6.17
C SER A 257 6.77 -6.70 5.10
N PRO A 258 7.77 -6.33 4.26
CA PRO A 258 7.56 -5.35 3.21
C PRO A 258 6.54 -5.73 2.15
N MET A 259 6.29 -7.02 1.94
CA MET A 259 5.27 -7.44 1.00
C MET A 259 3.87 -7.02 1.45
N HIS A 260 3.56 -7.01 2.76
CA HIS A 260 2.23 -6.64 3.25
C HIS A 260 1.80 -5.24 2.83
N TRP A 261 2.62 -4.21 3.07
CA TRP A 261 2.25 -2.85 2.65
C TRP A 261 2.38 -2.64 1.14
N LEU A 262 3.22 -3.40 0.44
CA LEU A 262 3.25 -3.35 -1.03
C LEU A 262 1.98 -3.93 -1.63
N TRP A 263 1.53 -5.09 -1.17
CA TRP A 263 0.29 -5.74 -1.57
C TRP A 263 -0.92 -4.85 -1.32
N THR A 264 -1.13 -4.44 -0.06
CA THR A 264 -2.24 -3.54 0.27
C THR A 264 -2.10 -2.20 -0.46
N GLY A 265 -0.88 -1.66 -0.57
CA GLY A 265 -0.57 -0.44 -1.32
C GLY A 265 -0.96 -0.53 -2.80
N ILE A 266 -0.69 -1.66 -3.47
CA ILE A 266 -1.12 -1.93 -4.85
C ILE A 266 -2.65 -1.95 -4.92
N ALA A 267 -3.29 -2.71 -4.03
CA ALA A 267 -4.75 -2.86 -4.00
C ALA A 267 -5.45 -1.50 -3.88
N VAL A 268 -5.03 -0.65 -2.93
CA VAL A 268 -5.62 0.69 -2.78
C VAL A 268 -5.24 1.64 -3.92
N ALA A 269 -4.02 1.56 -4.46
CA ALA A 269 -3.60 2.42 -5.58
C ALA A 269 -4.44 2.16 -6.83
N ILE A 270 -4.82 0.90 -7.05
CA ILE A 270 -5.74 0.50 -8.13
C ILE A 270 -7.16 0.96 -7.78
N ALA A 271 -7.69 0.53 -6.63
CA ALA A 271 -9.09 0.69 -6.28
C ALA A 271 -9.50 2.16 -6.17
N TRP A 272 -8.77 2.97 -5.40
CA TRP A 272 -9.10 4.38 -5.22
C TRP A 272 -9.03 5.15 -6.53
N ARG A 273 -8.02 4.87 -7.35
CA ARG A 273 -7.86 5.56 -8.62
C ARG A 273 -9.01 5.21 -9.58
N LEU A 274 -9.40 3.94 -9.64
CA LEU A 274 -10.49 3.50 -10.51
C LEU A 274 -11.84 4.02 -10.04
N TRP A 275 -12.12 4.00 -8.74
CA TRP A 275 -13.33 4.59 -8.18
C TRP A 275 -13.40 6.10 -8.36
N HIS A 276 -12.28 6.81 -8.19
CA HIS A 276 -12.25 8.26 -8.41
C HIS A 276 -12.55 8.63 -9.87
N LEU A 277 -11.91 7.96 -10.83
CA LEU A 277 -12.06 8.33 -12.25
C LEU A 277 -13.30 7.77 -12.94
N HIS A 278 -13.80 6.62 -12.50
CA HIS A 278 -14.87 5.90 -13.21
C HIS A 278 -16.09 5.61 -12.32
N GLY A 279 -16.06 6.01 -11.04
CA GLY A 279 -17.11 5.71 -10.09
C GLY A 279 -17.42 4.22 -10.04
N ARG A 280 -18.71 3.88 -10.14
CA ARG A 280 -19.18 2.49 -10.16
C ARG A 280 -18.62 1.67 -11.31
N ARG A 281 -18.33 2.28 -12.47
CA ARG A 281 -17.76 1.57 -13.63
C ARG A 281 -16.33 1.06 -13.37
N GLY A 282 -15.62 1.65 -12.40
CA GLY A 282 -14.29 1.21 -11.99
C GLY A 282 -14.29 0.01 -11.04
N THR A 283 -15.45 -0.41 -10.52
CA THR A 283 -15.55 -1.39 -9.42
C THR A 283 -15.00 -2.76 -9.80
N LEU A 284 -15.30 -3.27 -11.00
CA LEU A 284 -14.80 -4.59 -11.42
C LEU A 284 -13.27 -4.62 -11.48
N GLY A 285 -12.64 -3.56 -12.00
CA GLY A 285 -11.18 -3.44 -12.02
C GLY A 285 -10.58 -3.25 -10.62
N ALA A 286 -11.27 -2.53 -9.73
CA ALA A 286 -10.86 -2.36 -8.33
C ALA A 286 -10.89 -3.71 -7.58
N VAL A 287 -12.00 -4.43 -7.67
CA VAL A 287 -12.17 -5.76 -7.07
C VAL A 287 -11.17 -6.75 -7.67
N GLY A 288 -11.00 -6.77 -8.99
CA GLY A 288 -10.01 -7.62 -9.65
C GLY A 288 -8.58 -7.36 -9.16
N GLY A 289 -8.21 -6.09 -8.93
CA GLY A 289 -6.91 -5.73 -8.35
C GLY A 289 -6.73 -6.22 -6.91
N ILE A 290 -7.78 -6.10 -6.08
CA ILE A 290 -7.78 -6.62 -4.70
C ILE A 290 -7.64 -8.15 -4.67
N VAL A 291 -8.47 -8.85 -5.45
CA VAL A 291 -8.47 -10.31 -5.53
C VAL A 291 -7.13 -10.83 -6.05
N LEU A 292 -6.53 -10.18 -7.05
CA LEU A 292 -5.21 -10.56 -7.55
C LEU A 292 -4.14 -10.50 -6.45
N VAL A 293 -4.16 -9.45 -5.62
CA VAL A 293 -3.23 -9.31 -4.50
C VAL A 293 -3.45 -10.41 -3.46
N MET A 294 -4.71 -10.73 -3.11
CA MET A 294 -5.04 -11.83 -2.20
C MET A 294 -4.50 -13.18 -2.70
N VAL A 295 -4.63 -13.45 -4.01
CA VAL A 295 -4.10 -14.68 -4.63
C VAL A 295 -2.58 -14.70 -4.57
N VAL A 296 -1.90 -13.62 -4.97
CA VAL A 296 -0.43 -13.54 -4.95
C VAL A 296 0.11 -13.73 -3.53
N HIS A 297 -0.54 -13.13 -2.53
CA HIS A 297 -0.20 -13.30 -1.12
C HIS A 297 -0.37 -14.77 -0.71
N SER A 298 -1.51 -15.40 -0.96
CA SER A 298 -1.74 -16.81 -0.60
C SER A 298 -0.75 -17.77 -1.28
N LEU A 299 -0.39 -17.50 -2.54
CA LEU A 299 0.63 -18.27 -3.25
C LEU A 299 2.03 -18.10 -2.63
N ASN A 300 2.38 -16.88 -2.19
CA ASN A 300 3.63 -16.65 -1.48
C ASN A 300 3.70 -17.47 -0.20
N ASP A 301 2.63 -17.50 0.59
CA ASP A 301 2.64 -18.18 1.88
C ASP A 301 2.53 -19.69 1.74
N SER A 302 1.75 -20.17 0.77
CA SER A 302 1.72 -21.59 0.41
C SER A 302 3.08 -22.12 -0.05
N SER A 303 3.95 -21.25 -0.59
CA SER A 303 5.33 -21.64 -0.93
C SER A 303 6.17 -22.06 0.28
N VAL A 304 5.81 -21.62 1.50
CA VAL A 304 6.49 -22.02 2.73
C VAL A 304 6.25 -23.51 3.02
N THR A 305 5.02 -23.98 2.83
CA THR A 305 4.62 -25.37 3.14
C THR A 305 4.83 -26.33 1.97
N ALA A 306 4.88 -25.83 0.73
CA ALA A 306 4.96 -26.66 -0.47
C ALA A 306 6.30 -27.40 -0.64
N PHE A 307 7.37 -26.94 0.02
CA PHE A 307 8.73 -27.43 -0.20
C PHE A 307 9.37 -28.02 1.07
N CYS A 308 8.56 -28.44 2.04
CA CYS A 308 9.07 -28.90 3.34
C CYS A 308 10.08 -30.06 3.27
N ASP A 309 9.95 -30.94 2.27
CA ASP A 309 10.83 -32.11 2.10
C ASP A 309 12.06 -31.86 1.22
N ASP A 310 12.20 -30.66 0.62
CA ASP A 310 13.29 -30.33 -0.31
C ASP A 310 13.97 -29.01 0.06
N LYS A 311 15.14 -29.12 0.71
CA LYS A 311 15.98 -27.97 1.11
C LYS A 311 16.42 -27.12 -0.08
N SER A 312 16.64 -27.73 -1.26
CA SER A 312 17.04 -27.00 -2.46
C SER A 312 15.87 -26.14 -2.96
N ALA A 313 14.66 -26.71 -2.95
CA ALA A 313 13.45 -25.98 -3.29
C ALA A 313 13.12 -24.87 -2.28
N GLN A 314 13.32 -25.08 -0.97
CA GLN A 314 13.17 -24.02 0.04
C GLN A 314 14.15 -22.86 -0.17
N THR A 315 15.40 -23.19 -0.48
CA THR A 315 16.44 -22.20 -0.78
C THR A 315 16.04 -21.40 -2.02
N LEU A 316 15.61 -22.07 -3.08
CA LEU A 316 15.14 -21.43 -4.30
C LEU A 316 13.91 -20.54 -4.04
N ALA A 317 12.92 -21.02 -3.27
CA ALA A 317 11.75 -20.24 -2.89
C ALA A 317 12.13 -18.97 -2.12
N SER A 318 13.10 -19.07 -1.21
CA SER A 318 13.63 -17.92 -0.46
C SER A 318 14.33 -16.90 -1.37
N LEU A 319 15.07 -17.35 -2.40
CA LEU A 319 15.64 -16.46 -3.41
C LEU A 319 14.56 -15.81 -4.29
N LEU A 320 13.54 -16.57 -4.67
CA LEU A 320 12.42 -16.07 -5.47
C LEU A 320 11.59 -15.03 -4.70
N ARG A 321 11.54 -15.07 -3.36
CA ARG A 321 10.91 -14.02 -2.54
C ARG A 321 11.58 -12.65 -2.71
N TRP A 322 12.91 -12.59 -2.89
CA TRP A 322 13.59 -11.34 -3.19
C TRP A 322 13.18 -10.79 -4.57
N VAL A 323 13.06 -11.68 -5.56
CA VAL A 323 12.54 -11.30 -6.89
C VAL A 323 11.10 -10.80 -6.77
N LEU A 324 10.26 -11.51 -6.03
CA LEU A 324 8.87 -11.14 -5.78
C LEU A 324 8.78 -9.76 -5.11
N LEU A 325 9.59 -9.49 -4.08
CA LEU A 325 9.64 -8.19 -3.41
C LEU A 325 9.94 -7.06 -4.40
N VAL A 326 10.92 -7.24 -5.29
CA VAL A 326 11.24 -6.26 -6.33
C VAL A 326 10.08 -6.09 -7.31
N VAL A 327 9.48 -7.19 -7.76
CA VAL A 327 8.32 -7.16 -8.68
C VAL A 327 7.13 -6.45 -8.04
N MET A 328 6.84 -6.71 -6.77
CA MET A 328 5.78 -6.04 -6.01
C MET A 328 6.07 -4.55 -5.84
N TYR A 329 7.31 -4.16 -5.51
CA TYR A 329 7.68 -2.74 -5.46
C TYR A 329 7.53 -2.05 -6.82
N LEU A 330 7.97 -2.69 -7.91
CA LEU A 330 7.83 -2.13 -9.25
C LEU A 330 6.36 -1.99 -9.66
N THR A 331 5.53 -2.95 -9.29
CA THR A 331 4.07 -2.95 -9.52
C THR A 331 3.39 -1.84 -8.73
N PHE A 332 3.69 -1.75 -7.42
CA PHE A 332 3.25 -0.66 -6.55
C PHE A 332 3.62 0.68 -7.15
N ARG A 333 4.89 0.89 -7.47
CA ARG A 333 5.39 2.14 -8.09
C ARG A 333 4.68 2.44 -9.40
N ALA A 334 4.42 1.44 -10.25
CA ALA A 334 3.77 1.64 -11.55
C ALA A 334 2.33 2.17 -11.41
N TRP A 335 1.61 1.76 -10.36
CA TRP A 335 0.28 2.25 -10.04
C TRP A 335 0.32 3.56 -9.27
N ALA A 336 1.11 3.63 -8.21
CA ALA A 336 1.21 4.80 -7.33
C ALA A 336 1.69 6.06 -8.06
N ARG A 337 2.65 5.94 -8.99
CA ARG A 337 3.15 7.09 -9.79
C ARG A 337 2.09 7.76 -10.66
N LYS A 338 0.94 7.11 -10.91
CA LYS A 338 -0.17 7.74 -11.65
C LYS A 338 -0.87 8.81 -10.81
N SER A 339 -0.58 8.87 -9.51
CA SER A 339 -1.07 9.85 -8.56
C SER A 339 -0.02 10.90 -8.19
N THR A 340 1.15 10.91 -8.84
CA THR A 340 2.16 11.96 -8.64
C THR A 340 1.58 13.31 -9.06
N PRO A 341 1.51 14.31 -8.16
CA PRO A 341 0.84 15.56 -8.44
C PRO A 341 1.69 16.51 -9.33
N PRO A 342 1.07 17.46 -10.07
CA PRO A 342 1.74 18.37 -11.00
C PRO A 342 2.97 19.11 -10.45
N GLN A 343 2.92 19.63 -9.22
CA GLN A 343 4.03 20.38 -8.59
C GLN A 343 5.29 19.53 -8.34
N LEU A 344 5.17 18.21 -8.40
CA LEU A 344 6.27 17.27 -8.24
C LEU A 344 6.85 16.77 -9.56
N ILE A 345 6.21 17.07 -10.69
CA ILE A 345 6.74 16.75 -12.02
C ILE A 345 8.06 17.50 -12.23
N GLY A 346 9.07 16.83 -12.79
CA GLY A 346 10.44 17.32 -12.88
C GLY A 346 11.28 17.17 -11.60
N ARG A 347 10.65 17.17 -10.42
CA ARG A 347 11.34 17.08 -9.11
C ARG A 347 11.49 15.65 -8.59
N VAL A 348 10.53 14.78 -8.88
CA VAL A 348 10.59 13.35 -8.49
C VAL A 348 11.53 12.58 -9.39
N SER A 349 12.02 11.44 -8.92
CA SER A 349 12.87 10.59 -9.76
C SER A 349 12.13 10.12 -11.02
N ARG A 350 12.86 9.88 -12.12
CA ARG A 350 12.29 9.45 -13.42
C ARG A 350 11.34 8.25 -13.33
N GLY A 351 11.54 7.37 -12.36
CA GLY A 351 10.69 6.18 -12.14
C GLY A 351 9.27 6.51 -11.65
N TRP A 352 9.12 7.66 -10.99
CA TRP A 352 7.89 8.16 -10.37
C TRP A 352 7.18 9.24 -11.20
N THR A 353 7.71 9.59 -12.36
CA THR A 353 6.95 10.37 -13.36
C THR A 353 5.77 9.53 -13.89
N PRO A 354 4.53 10.07 -13.90
CA PRO A 354 3.36 9.36 -14.43
C PRO A 354 3.57 8.82 -15.84
N LYS A 355 3.08 7.59 -16.09
CA LYS A 355 3.07 6.93 -17.40
C LYS A 355 1.79 6.13 -17.58
N HIS A 356 1.45 5.81 -18.82
CA HIS A 356 0.25 5.03 -19.18
C HIS A 356 -1.02 5.63 -18.54
N LEU A 357 -1.11 6.96 -18.58
CA LEU A 357 -2.32 7.67 -18.18
C LEU A 357 -3.41 7.42 -19.23
N PRO A 358 -4.69 7.37 -18.83
CA PRO A 358 -5.79 7.24 -19.78
C PRO A 358 -5.68 8.30 -20.86
N ARG A 359 -5.95 7.94 -22.10
CA ARG A 359 -6.23 8.93 -23.15
C ARG A 359 -7.73 8.88 -23.33
N HIS A 360 -8.38 10.04 -23.34
CA HIS A 360 -9.65 10.10 -24.04
C HIS A 360 -9.33 9.74 -25.49
N THR A 361 -9.63 8.50 -25.88
CA THR A 361 -9.93 8.25 -27.29
C THR A 361 -11.08 9.20 -27.56
N ALA A 362 -10.83 10.23 -28.38
CA ALA A 362 -11.88 11.02 -28.98
C ALA A 362 -12.70 10.04 -29.83
N GLY A 363 -13.56 9.29 -29.16
CA GLY A 363 -14.37 8.24 -29.73
C GLY A 363 -15.56 8.91 -30.32
N ARG A 364 -15.51 9.06 -31.64
CA ARG A 364 -16.64 9.37 -32.51
C ARG A 364 -17.35 10.64 -32.08
N THR A 365 -16.97 11.76 -32.68
CA THR A 365 -18.00 12.66 -33.18
C THR A 365 -19.05 11.76 -33.84
N HIS A 366 -20.20 11.62 -33.18
CA HIS A 366 -21.41 11.27 -33.90
C HIS A 366 -21.51 12.38 -34.92
N VAL A 367 -21.05 12.10 -36.14
CA VAL A 367 -21.34 12.97 -37.28
C VAL A 367 -22.84 12.90 -37.36
N ASP A 368 -23.51 13.96 -36.91
CA ASP A 368 -24.89 14.23 -37.25
C ASP A 368 -24.92 14.37 -38.77
N THR A 369 -25.10 13.24 -39.45
CA THR A 369 -25.46 13.22 -40.85
C THR A 369 -26.88 13.75 -40.94
N GLY A 370 -26.99 15.05 -41.15
CA GLY A 370 -28.11 15.68 -41.85
C GLY A 370 -29.39 15.88 -41.05
N SER A 371 -29.55 17.10 -40.50
CA SER A 371 -30.84 17.78 -40.59
C SER A 371 -30.66 19.10 -41.34
N THR A 372 -30.67 19.01 -42.66
CA THR A 372 -31.10 20.11 -43.51
C THR A 372 -32.57 20.40 -43.19
N GLN A 373 -32.84 21.45 -42.40
CA GLN A 373 -34.19 22.00 -42.35
C GLN A 373 -34.16 23.53 -42.41
N LYS A 374 -34.24 23.97 -43.68
CA LYS A 374 -34.90 25.17 -44.23
C LYS A 374 -34.97 26.42 -43.36
N SER A 375 -34.30 27.44 -43.86
CA SER A 375 -34.65 28.85 -43.66
C SER A 375 -36.13 29.08 -43.96
N GLY A 376 -36.85 29.62 -42.98
CA GLY A 376 -38.15 30.23 -43.16
C GLY A 376 -38.03 31.69 -42.75
N ASP A 377 -37.90 32.56 -43.75
CA ASP A 377 -38.19 33.99 -43.64
C ASP A 377 -39.54 34.21 -42.95
N ARG A 378 -39.56 35.04 -41.89
CA ARG A 378 -40.70 35.90 -41.60
C ARG A 378 -40.23 37.27 -41.12
N THR A 379 -40.74 38.25 -41.84
CA THR A 379 -40.63 39.70 -41.74
C THR A 379 -41.08 40.28 -40.38
N PRO A 380 -40.60 41.49 -40.04
CA PRO A 380 -41.10 42.25 -38.89
C PRO A 380 -42.37 43.04 -39.28
N GLY A 381 -43.46 42.81 -38.54
CA GLY A 381 -44.68 43.63 -38.59
C GLY A 381 -44.71 44.59 -37.41
N SER A 382 -44.77 45.88 -37.73
CA SER A 382 -45.04 47.02 -36.84
C SER A 382 -46.53 47.16 -36.49
N THR A 383 -46.81 48.04 -35.50
CA THR A 383 -48.10 48.67 -35.06
C THR A 383 -49.08 47.74 -34.33
N ASP A 384 -49.64 48.06 -33.16
CA ASP A 384 -49.89 49.33 -32.45
C ASP A 384 -49.58 49.24 -30.95
#